data_AF-A0A535S9N2-F1
#
_entry.id   AF-A0A535S9N2-F1
#
_cell.length_a   1.000
_cell.length_b   1.000
_cell.length_c   1.000
_cell.angle_alpha   90.00
_cell.angle_beta   90.00
_cell.angle_gamma   90.00
#
_symmetry.space_group_name_H-M   'P 1'
#
loop_
_entity.id
_entity.type
_entity.pdbx_description
1 polymer ?
#
loop_
_entity_poly.entity_id
_entity_poly.type
_entity_poly.pdbx_seq_one_letter_code
_entity_poly.pdbx_strand_id
1 'polypeptide(L)'
;MAKGVTRRAPTDTSLSLDKPIYTISVASEILQTHPRTLMMYEHLGLVVPKRTSTNRRRFSQRDIRKLQAIQTLTRQHGVNLNGARYVLRLLRILVDNGLQAPPELRDLDVKELDV
;
A
#
# COMPACT_ATOMS: atom_id res chain seq x y z
N MET A 1 33.83 -34.22 -16.39
CA MET A 1 33.92 -32.74 -16.46
C MET A 1 32.53 -32.17 -16.21
N ALA A 2 32.27 -31.62 -15.03
CA ALA A 2 30.98 -31.01 -14.68
C ALA A 2 31.23 -29.56 -14.27
N LYS A 3 30.83 -28.59 -15.12
CA LYS A 3 30.86 -27.17 -14.77
C LYS A 3 29.62 -26.88 -13.93
N GLY A 4 29.82 -26.62 -12.64
CA GLY A 4 28.79 -26.15 -11.73
C GLY A 4 28.25 -24.80 -12.20
N VAL A 5 26.95 -24.74 -12.45
CA VAL A 5 26.23 -23.48 -12.64
C VAL A 5 26.03 -22.87 -11.26
N THR A 6 26.91 -21.97 -10.85
CA THR A 6 26.68 -21.09 -9.72
C THR A 6 25.57 -20.10 -10.09
N ARG A 7 24.31 -20.45 -9.81
CA ARG A 7 23.21 -19.48 -9.73
C ARG A 7 23.50 -18.58 -8.53
N ARG A 8 24.15 -17.44 -8.79
CA ARG A 8 24.26 -16.36 -7.81
C ARG A 8 22.85 -15.80 -7.61
N ALA A 9 22.24 -16.07 -6.45
CA ALA A 9 21.00 -15.44 -6.06
C ALA A 9 21.22 -13.91 -6.05
N PRO A 10 20.30 -13.09 -6.59
CA PRO A 10 20.42 -11.66 -6.47
C PRO A 10 20.22 -11.29 -5.00
N THR A 11 21.32 -10.93 -4.34
CA THR A 11 21.32 -10.28 -3.03
C THR A 11 20.84 -8.85 -3.22
N ASP A 12 19.52 -8.68 -3.29
CA ASP A 12 18.88 -7.37 -3.21
C ASP A 12 18.02 -7.38 -1.95
N THR A 13 18.67 -7.16 -0.81
CA THR A 13 18.06 -7.21 0.54
C THR A 13 17.28 -5.92 0.86
N SER A 14 17.17 -4.96 -0.06
CA SER A 14 16.10 -3.96 0.04
C SER A 14 14.80 -4.59 -0.47
N LEU A 15 13.94 -5.03 0.44
CA LEU A 15 12.56 -5.37 0.12
C LEU A 15 11.90 -4.16 -0.55
N SER A 16 11.87 -4.14 -1.88
CA SER A 16 11.16 -3.11 -2.64
C SER A 16 9.71 -3.05 -2.16
N LEU A 17 9.26 -1.86 -1.76
CA LEU A 17 7.91 -1.64 -1.22
C LEU A 17 6.81 -2.06 -2.20
N ASP A 18 7.12 -2.08 -3.49
CA ASP A 18 6.22 -2.40 -4.60
C ASP A 18 6.18 -3.91 -4.93
N LYS A 19 7.01 -4.72 -4.25
CA LYS A 19 7.01 -6.17 -4.42
C LYS A 19 5.73 -6.78 -3.81
N PRO A 20 4.85 -7.40 -4.61
CA PRO A 20 3.54 -7.85 -4.14
C PRO A 20 3.65 -9.21 -3.45
N ILE A 21 3.93 -9.23 -2.15
CA ILE A 21 4.19 -10.47 -1.39
C ILE A 21 3.05 -10.90 -0.46
N TYR A 22 2.14 -9.99 -0.09
CA TYR A 22 1.10 -10.25 0.89
C TYR A 22 -0.15 -10.85 0.25
N THR A 23 -0.66 -11.95 0.80
CA THR A 23 -1.98 -12.49 0.45
C THR A 23 -3.08 -11.62 1.07
N ILE A 24 -4.33 -11.80 0.65
CA ILE A 24 -5.46 -11.10 1.29
C ILE A 24 -5.61 -11.45 2.77
N SER A 25 -5.31 -12.69 3.18
CA SER A 25 -5.36 -13.10 4.58
C SER A 25 -4.30 -12.37 5.41
N VAL A 26 -3.06 -12.32 4.91
CA VAL A 26 -1.98 -11.60 5.61
C VAL A 26 -2.26 -10.10 5.65
N ALA A 27 -2.76 -9.52 4.55
CA ALA A 27 -3.17 -8.12 4.53
C ALA A 27 -4.30 -7.84 5.54
N SER A 28 -5.28 -8.75 5.66
CA SER A 28 -6.38 -8.68 6.64
C SER A 28 -5.89 -8.67 8.08
N GLU A 29 -4.89 -9.48 8.40
CA GLU A 29 -4.27 -9.52 9.74
C GLU A 29 -3.51 -8.22 10.03
N ILE A 30 -2.67 -7.77 9.11
CA ILE A 30 -1.89 -6.52 9.27
C ILE A 30 -2.80 -5.31 9.45
N LEU A 31 -3.85 -5.21 8.63
CA LEU A 31 -4.79 -4.09 8.63
C LEU A 31 -5.91 -4.24 9.66
N GLN A 32 -5.93 -5.35 10.41
CA GLN A 32 -6.99 -5.71 11.34
C GLN A 32 -8.38 -5.48 10.73
N THR A 33 -8.56 -5.93 9.49
CA THR A 33 -9.73 -5.61 8.66
C THR A 33 -10.17 -6.83 7.89
N HIS A 34 -11.46 -7.13 7.98
CA HIS A 34 -12.04 -8.31 7.35
C HIS A 34 -11.74 -8.38 5.84
N PRO A 35 -11.43 -9.56 5.26
CA PRO A 35 -11.08 -9.69 3.85
C PRO A 35 -12.13 -9.13 2.88
N ARG A 36 -13.42 -9.24 3.22
CA ARG A 36 -14.52 -8.66 2.43
C ARG A 36 -14.40 -7.14 2.29
N THR A 37 -13.98 -6.45 3.35
CA THR A 37 -13.79 -5.00 3.35
C THR A 37 -12.59 -4.61 2.48
N LEU A 38 -11.51 -5.40 2.49
CA LEU A 38 -10.38 -5.19 1.58
C LEU A 38 -10.77 -5.37 0.11
N MET A 39 -11.62 -6.36 -0.20
CA MET A 39 -12.18 -6.52 -1.55
C MET A 39 -13.07 -5.34 -1.95
N MET A 40 -13.84 -4.79 -1.00
CA MET A 40 -14.62 -3.58 -1.22
C MET A 40 -13.71 -2.38 -1.52
N TYR A 41 -12.63 -2.20 -0.76
CA TYR A 41 -11.66 -1.13 -1.00
C TYR A 41 -10.99 -1.24 -2.37
N GLU A 42 -10.63 -2.45 -2.80
CA GLU A 42 -10.15 -2.72 -4.16
C GLU A 42 -11.23 -2.38 -5.22
N HIS A 43 -12.48 -2.80 -5.01
CA HIS A 43 -13.56 -2.53 -5.95
C HIS A 43 -13.82 -1.02 -6.11
N LEU A 44 -13.67 -0.26 -5.02
CA LEU A 44 -13.74 1.20 -5.02
C LEU A 44 -12.49 1.85 -5.63
N GLY A 45 -11.46 1.09 -5.98
CA GLY A 45 -10.20 1.59 -6.57
C GLY A 45 -9.28 2.29 -5.56
N LEU A 46 -9.45 2.03 -4.26
CA LEU A 46 -8.57 2.57 -3.22
C LEU A 46 -7.17 1.95 -3.27
N VAL A 47 -7.10 0.71 -3.76
CA VAL A 47 -5.87 -0.08 -3.90
C VAL A 47 -6.00 -0.94 -5.15
N VAL A 48 -4.88 -1.21 -5.83
CA VAL A 48 -4.85 -2.04 -7.04
C VAL A 48 -3.80 -3.14 -6.85
N PRO A 49 -4.13 -4.22 -6.10
CA PRO A 49 -3.18 -5.30 -5.87
C PRO A 49 -2.83 -6.01 -7.18
N LYS A 50 -1.59 -6.45 -7.31
CA LYS A 50 -1.16 -7.30 -8.42
C LYS A 50 -1.86 -8.65 -8.34
N ARG A 51 -2.09 -9.27 -9.50
CA ARG A 51 -2.70 -10.60 -9.62
C ARG A 51 -1.66 -11.61 -10.07
N THR A 52 -1.70 -12.82 -9.49
CA THR A 52 -0.89 -13.95 -9.96
C THR A 52 -1.45 -14.51 -11.27
N SER A 53 -0.69 -15.40 -11.93
CA SER A 53 -1.18 -16.19 -13.07
C SER A 53 -2.46 -16.98 -12.77
N THR A 54 -2.62 -17.40 -11.51
CA THR A 54 -3.83 -18.06 -10.99
C THR A 54 -4.91 -17.08 -10.50
N ASN A 55 -4.82 -15.81 -10.88
CA ASN A 55 -5.75 -14.74 -10.54
C ASN A 55 -5.91 -14.45 -9.02
N ARG A 56 -4.92 -14.81 -8.20
CA ARG A 56 -4.92 -14.51 -6.75
C ARG A 56 -4.33 -13.12 -6.50
N ARG A 57 -4.93 -12.37 -5.57
CA ARG A 57 -4.45 -11.05 -5.13
C ARG A 57 -3.12 -11.14 -4.40
N ARG A 58 -2.25 -10.17 -4.68
CA ARG A 58 -0.98 -9.95 -4.01
C ARG A 58 -0.82 -8.45 -3.74
N PHE A 59 -0.84 -8.09 -2.47
CA PHE A 59 -0.62 -6.74 -2.00
C PHE A 59 0.88 -6.53 -1.77
N SER A 60 1.35 -5.34 -2.10
CA SER A 60 2.68 -4.83 -1.81
C SER A 60 2.71 -4.14 -0.45
N GLN A 61 3.90 -3.83 0.07
CA GLN A 61 4.00 -3.06 1.32
C GLN A 61 3.42 -1.65 1.14
N ARG A 62 3.58 -1.06 -0.05
CA ARG A 62 2.97 0.22 -0.43
C ARG A 62 1.43 0.16 -0.38
N ASP A 63 0.83 -0.91 -0.88
CA ASP A 63 -0.62 -1.11 -0.78
C ASP A 63 -1.10 -1.12 0.68
N ILE A 64 -0.37 -1.84 1.55
CA ILE A 64 -0.68 -1.90 2.99
C ILE A 64 -0.60 -0.50 3.62
N ARG A 65 0.49 0.25 3.38
CA ARG A 65 0.65 1.61 3.91
C ARG A 65 -0.47 2.55 3.43
N LYS A 66 -0.86 2.44 2.15
CA LYS A 66 -1.96 3.23 1.60
C LYS A 66 -3.28 2.94 2.30
N LEU A 67 -3.58 1.66 2.54
CA LEU A 67 -4.79 1.24 3.24
C LEU A 67 -4.78 1.67 4.72
N GLN A 68 -3.63 1.64 5.39
CA GLN A 68 -3.47 2.20 6.75
C GLN A 68 -3.76 3.71 6.77
N ALA A 69 -3.22 4.47 5.81
CA ALA A 69 -3.48 5.89 5.72
C ALA A 69 -4.98 6.21 5.51
N ILE A 70 -5.66 5.43 4.67
CA ILE A 70 -7.12 5.53 4.50
C ILE A 70 -7.86 5.20 5.81
N GLN A 71 -7.43 4.19 6.56
CA GLN A 71 -8.01 3.85 7.86
C GLN A 71 -7.83 4.98 8.87
N THR A 72 -6.66 5.61 8.93
CA THR A 72 -6.39 6.76 9.80
C THR A 72 -7.34 7.91 9.46
N LEU A 73 -7.41 8.30 8.19
CA LEU A 73 -8.31 9.37 7.72
C LEU A 73 -9.78 9.08 8.04
N THR A 74 -10.22 7.83 7.88
CA THR A 74 -11.61 7.45 8.11
C THR A 74 -11.98 7.30 9.59
N ARG A 75 -11.10 6.73 10.40
CA ARG A 75 -11.36 6.43 11.82
C ARG A 75 -11.05 7.60 12.75
N GLN A 76 -9.97 8.33 12.49
CA GLN A 76 -9.50 9.40 13.38
C GLN A 76 -9.98 10.78 12.93
N HIS A 77 -10.06 11.02 11.62
CA HIS A 77 -10.45 12.32 11.06
C HIS A 77 -11.89 12.35 10.52
N GLY A 78 -12.63 11.25 10.61
CA GLY A 78 -14.04 11.18 10.18
C GLY A 78 -14.26 11.36 8.67
N VAL A 79 -13.20 11.22 7.86
CA VAL A 79 -13.27 11.42 6.41
C VAL A 79 -13.87 10.18 5.76
N ASN A 80 -14.84 10.34 4.86
CA ASN A 80 -15.35 9.19 4.11
C ASN A 80 -14.29 8.64 3.11
N LEU A 81 -14.51 7.45 2.54
CA LEU A 81 -13.53 6.80 1.65
C LEU A 81 -13.16 7.65 0.42
N ASN A 82 -14.11 8.38 -0.16
CA ASN A 82 -13.82 9.26 -1.31
C ASN A 82 -13.00 10.48 -0.88
N GLY A 83 -13.36 11.09 0.26
CA GLY A 83 -12.59 12.17 0.86
C GLY A 83 -11.15 11.74 1.17
N ALA A 84 -10.96 10.53 1.72
CA ALA A 84 -9.64 10.00 2.04
C ALA A 84 -8.75 9.92 0.78
N ARG A 85 -9.31 9.54 -0.38
CA ARG A 85 -8.57 9.56 -1.65
C ARG A 85 -8.11 10.96 -2.03
N TYR A 86 -9.00 11.94 -1.97
CA TYR A 86 -8.66 13.32 -2.30
C TYR A 86 -7.62 13.89 -1.34
N VAL A 87 -7.76 13.63 -0.03
CA VAL A 87 -6.79 14.07 0.98
C VAL A 87 -5.42 13.48 0.70
N LEU A 88 -5.30 12.16 0.47
CA LEU A 88 -4.01 11.55 0.13
C LEU A 88 -3.40 12.15 -1.13
N ARG A 89 -4.22 12.44 -2.16
CA ARG A 89 -3.73 13.06 -3.40
C ARG A 89 -3.22 14.48 -3.16
N LEU A 90 -3.94 15.27 -2.37
CA LEU A 90 -3.52 16.63 -2.02
C LEU A 90 -2.25 16.63 -1.19
N LEU A 91 -2.15 15.75 -0.19
CA LEU A 91 -0.93 15.59 0.61
C LEU A 91 0.27 15.19 -0.26
N ARG A 92 0.06 14.31 -1.26
CA ARG A 92 1.09 13.94 -2.23
C ARG A 92 1.58 15.16 -3.01
N ILE A 93 0.65 15.95 -3.55
CA ILE A 93 0.96 17.18 -4.29
C ILE A 93 1.74 18.17 -3.41
N LEU A 94 1.33 18.39 -2.15
CA LEU A 94 2.05 19.26 -1.23
C LEU A 94 3.51 18.82 -1.08
N VAL A 95 3.72 17.54 -0.80
CA VAL A 95 5.05 16.98 -0.57
C VAL A 95 5.92 17.02 -1.83
N ASP A 96 5.36 16.70 -3.00
CA ASP A 96 6.07 16.77 -4.28
C ASP A 96 6.49 18.22 -4.63
N ASN A 97 5.78 19.23 -4.11
CA ASN A 97 6.12 20.65 -4.23
C ASN A 97 6.96 21.18 -3.06
N GLY A 98 7.51 20.31 -2.21
CA GLY A 98 8.34 20.70 -1.07
C GLY A 98 7.59 21.34 0.09
N LEU A 99 6.25 21.33 0.06
CA LEU A 99 5.40 21.81 1.14
C LEU A 99 5.19 20.70 2.17
N GLN A 100 5.11 21.09 3.45
CA GLN A 100 4.83 20.13 4.52
C GLN A 100 3.33 19.87 4.64
N ALA A 101 2.97 18.65 5.00
CA ALA A 101 1.61 18.32 5.42
C ALA A 101 1.20 19.14 6.66
N PRO A 102 -0.10 19.47 6.79
CA PRO A 102 -0.64 20.09 8.00
C PRO A 102 -0.24 19.31 9.26
N PRO A 103 0.01 19.96 10.40
CA PRO A 103 0.46 19.31 11.64
C PRO A 103 -0.40 18.10 12.03
N GLU A 104 -1.70 18.16 11.76
CA GLU A 104 -2.69 17.13 12.09
C GLU A 104 -2.57 15.87 11.23
N LEU A 105 -1.82 15.90 10.12
CA LEU A 105 -1.68 14.81 9.15
C LEU A 105 -0.20 14.42 8.90
N ARG A 106 0.72 14.89 9.74
CA ARG A 106 2.17 14.66 9.57
C ARG A 106 2.59 13.20 9.76
N ASP A 107 1.79 12.42 10.47
CA ASP A 107 1.98 10.99 10.71
C ASP A 107 1.65 10.14 9.48
N LEU A 108 0.93 10.69 8.50
CA LEU A 108 0.66 10.04 7.22
C LEU A 108 1.88 10.19 6.30
N ASP A 109 2.67 9.12 6.17
CA ASP A 109 3.79 9.10 5.22
C ASP A 109 3.28 8.89 3.78
N VAL A 110 2.96 10.01 3.10
CA VAL A 110 2.41 10.01 1.73
C VAL A 110 3.51 9.88 0.65
N LYS A 111 4.80 10.03 1.02
CA LYS A 111 5.92 9.94 0.06
C LYS A 111 6.05 8.55 -0.56
N GLU A 112 5.59 7.55 0.16
CA GLU A 112 5.75 6.16 -0.22
C GLU A 112 4.44 5.55 -0.74
N LEU A 113 3.39 6.36 -0.92
CA LEU A 113 2.08 5.90 -1.38
C LEU A 113 1.91 6.14 -2.90
N ASP A 114 1.18 5.24 -3.55
CA ASP A 114 0.75 5.38 -4.94
C ASP A 114 -0.67 5.96 -4.97
N VAL A 115 -0.86 7.23 -5.37
CA VAL A 115 -2.12 8.01 -5.20
C VAL A 115 -2.52 8.77 -6.47
#